data_AF-A0A7C5M3S8-F1
#
_entry.id   AF-A0A7C5M3S8-F1
#
_cell.length_a   1.000
_cell.length_b   1.000
_cell.length_c   1.000
_cell.angle_alpha   90.00
_cell.angle_beta   90.00
_cell.angle_gamma   90.00
#
_symmetry.space_group_name_H-M   'P 1'
#
loop_
_entity.id
_entity.type
_entity.pdbx_description
1 polymer ?
#
loop_
_entity_poly.entity_id
_entity_poly.type
_entity_poly.pdbx_seq_one_letter_code
_entity_poly.pdbx_strand_id
1 'polypeptide(L)'
;MKRLVPYLWEIGKWAVVMALLFPLLHPRGGMLEFARVVVGEALLVIFVGKLFYDTVIWKFTRRRRSAGQDALSLLGMLAAAGIVLALFLTLVGVTLMQYFRSLSAGPLP
;
A
#
# COMPACT_ATOMS: atom_id res chain seq x y z
N MET A 1 22.59 -19.24 7.94
CA MET A 1 22.31 -17.79 7.72
C MET A 1 21.67 -17.45 6.36
N LYS A 2 22.04 -18.08 5.24
CA LYS A 2 21.52 -17.71 3.88
C LYS A 2 19.98 -17.76 3.70
N ARG A 3 19.25 -18.51 4.53
CA ARG A 3 17.78 -18.58 4.46
C ARG A 3 17.05 -17.41 5.14
N LEU A 4 17.70 -16.63 6.00
CA LEU A 4 17.07 -15.53 6.74
C LEU A 4 17.08 -14.19 5.99
N VAL A 5 18.07 -14.01 5.11
CA VAL A 5 18.25 -12.79 4.31
C VAL A 5 16.98 -12.37 3.55
N PRO A 6 16.24 -13.25 2.83
CA PRO A 6 15.03 -12.83 2.12
C PRO A 6 13.92 -12.34 3.06
N TYR A 7 13.76 -12.97 4.24
CA TYR A 7 12.77 -12.54 5.22
C TYR A 7 13.13 -11.19 5.85
N LEU A 8 14.39 -10.99 6.22
CA LEU A 8 14.86 -9.70 6.73
C LEU A 8 14.69 -8.58 5.71
N TRP A 9 14.92 -8.88 4.43
CA TRP A 9 14.70 -7.93 3.34
C TRP A 9 13.22 -7.57 3.18
N GLU A 10 12.31 -8.55 3.29
CA GLU A 10 10.87 -8.28 3.27
C GLU A 10 10.42 -7.43 4.44
N ILE A 11 10.85 -7.76 5.66
CA ILE A 11 10.55 -6.96 6.85
C ILE A 11 11.09 -5.53 6.68
N GLY A 12 12.32 -5.38 6.17
CA GLY A 12 12.92 -4.08 5.91
C GLY A 12 12.10 -3.21 4.95
N LYS A 13 11.61 -3.78 3.84
CA LYS A 13 10.73 -3.06 2.90
C LYS A 13 9.46 -2.53 3.58
N TRP A 14 8.80 -3.38 4.36
CA TRP A 14 7.58 -2.98 5.07
C TRP A 14 7.87 -1.95 6.17
N ALA A 15 9.00 -2.09 6.88
CA ALA A 15 9.43 -1.11 7.87
C ALA A 15 9.66 0.28 7.24
N VAL A 16 10.23 0.35 6.03
CA VAL A 16 10.38 1.61 5.30
C VAL A 16 9.02 2.22 4.96
N VAL A 17 8.08 1.43 4.43
CA VAL A 17 6.71 1.92 4.15
C VAL A 17 6.04 2.44 5.42
N MET A 18 6.12 1.69 6.52
CA MET A 18 5.55 2.12 7.81
C MET A 18 6.20 3.39 8.34
N ALA A 19 7.52 3.55 8.17
CA ALA A 19 8.23 4.77 8.57
C ALA A 19 7.83 5.99 7.71
N LEU A 20 7.53 5.79 6.43
CA LEU A 20 7.05 6.84 5.53
C LEU A 20 5.60 7.24 5.80
N LEU A 21 4.77 6.27 6.17
CA LEU A 21 3.36 6.47 6.52
C LEU A 21 3.14 6.88 7.98
N PHE A 22 4.18 6.81 8.82
CA PHE A 22 4.11 7.21 10.23
C PHE A 22 3.49 8.60 10.48
N PRO A 23 3.73 9.64 9.64
CA PRO A 23 3.11 10.94 9.82
C PRO A 23 1.57 10.93 9.73
N LEU A 24 0.95 9.90 9.13
CA LEU A 24 -0.51 9.74 9.15
C LEU A 24 -1.06 9.57 10.57
N LEU A 25 -0.28 8.94 11.46
CA LEU A 25 -0.64 8.74 12.87
C LEU A 25 -0.33 9.98 13.72
N HIS A 26 0.68 10.75 13.33
CA HIS A 26 1.13 11.94 14.04
C HIS A 26 1.34 13.09 13.07
N PRO A 27 0.25 13.77 12.64
CA PRO A 27 0.32 14.81 11.62
C PRO A 27 1.16 15.97 12.11
N ARG A 28 2.37 16.11 11.56
CA ARG A 28 3.20 17.30 11.70
C ARG A 28 3.00 18.07 10.41
N GLY A 29 2.28 19.19 10.47
CA GLY A 29 1.96 19.97 9.26
C GLY A 29 3.23 20.33 8.48
N GLY A 30 3.14 20.36 7.15
CA GLY A 30 4.25 20.75 6.28
C GLY A 30 4.33 19.97 4.97
N MET A 31 4.89 20.62 3.95
CA MET A 31 5.00 20.06 2.59
C MET A 31 5.93 18.83 2.54
N LEU A 32 6.95 18.77 3.42
CA LEU A 32 7.87 17.63 3.50
C LEU A 32 7.17 16.37 4.01
N GLU A 33 6.33 16.49 5.04
CA GLU A 33 5.58 15.36 5.60
C GLU A 33 4.52 14.86 4.61
N PHE A 34 3.87 15.78 3.88
CA PHE A 34 2.99 15.42 2.77
C PHE A 34 3.72 14.61 1.69
N ALA A 35 4.86 15.10 1.20
CA ALA A 35 5.65 14.39 0.20
C ALA A 35 6.10 13.01 0.69
N ARG A 36 6.48 12.90 1.97
CA ARG A 36 6.86 11.64 2.60
C ARG A 36 5.74 10.61 2.60
N VAL A 37 4.52 11.04 2.97
CA VAL A 37 3.33 10.18 2.96
C VAL A 37 2.99 9.73 1.54
N VAL A 38 3.02 10.64 0.57
CA VAL A 38 2.77 10.31 -0.85
C VAL A 38 3.77 9.26 -1.37
N VAL A 39 5.06 9.39 -1.05
CA VAL A 39 6.07 8.38 -1.41
C VAL A 39 5.80 7.06 -0.69
N GLY A 40 5.38 7.10 0.58
CA GLY A 40 4.97 5.92 1.34
C GLY A 40 3.79 5.19 0.71
N GLU A 41 2.76 5.93 0.29
CA GLU A 41 1.58 5.39 -0.39
C GLU A 41 1.94 4.78 -1.74
N ALA A 42 2.79 5.45 -2.54
CA ALA A 42 3.26 4.90 -3.80
C ALA A 42 4.02 3.57 -3.61
N LEU A 43 4.92 3.50 -2.63
CA LEU A 43 5.64 2.27 -2.31
C LEU A 43 4.71 1.17 -1.78
N LEU A 44 3.72 1.54 -0.96
CA LEU A 44 2.69 0.62 -0.48
C LEU A 44 1.96 -0.05 -1.66
N VAL A 45 1.47 0.75 -2.62
CA VAL A 45 0.77 0.24 -3.80
C VAL A 45 1.66 -0.70 -4.62
N ILE A 46 2.93 -0.32 -4.84
CA ILE A 46 3.87 -1.14 -5.60
C ILE A 46 4.12 -2.49 -4.89
N PHE A 47 4.36 -2.47 -3.58
CA PHE A 47 4.67 -3.70 -2.83
C PHE A 47 3.45 -4.60 -2.68
N VAL A 48 2.28 -4.03 -2.41
CA VAL A 48 1.02 -4.77 -2.34
C VAL A 48 0.68 -5.35 -3.71
N GLY A 49 0.80 -4.58 -4.79
CA GLY A 49 0.58 -5.04 -6.16
C GLY A 49 1.52 -6.18 -6.56
N LYS A 50 2.81 -6.09 -6.20
CA LYS A 50 3.75 -7.18 -6.39
C LYS A 50 3.37 -8.43 -5.59
N LEU A 51 3.05 -8.28 -4.30
CA LEU A 51 2.65 -9.40 -3.45
C LEU A 51 1.39 -10.09 -3.99
N PHE A 52 0.45 -9.31 -4.49
CA PHE A 52 -0.73 -9.79 -5.19
C PHE A 52 -0.37 -10.56 -6.47
N TYR A 53 0.51 -10.03 -7.31
CA TYR A 53 1.01 -10.73 -8.50
C TYR A 53 1.67 -12.07 -8.13
N ASP A 54 2.60 -12.06 -7.19
CA ASP A 54 3.37 -13.25 -6.77
C ASP A 54 2.45 -14.31 -6.11
N THR A 55 1.44 -13.87 -5.36
CA THR A 55 0.53 -14.77 -4.64
C THR A 55 -0.55 -15.33 -5.55
N VAL A 56 -1.13 -14.48 -6.41
CA VAL A 56 -2.36 -14.79 -7.12
C VAL A 56 -2.08 -15.09 -8.59
N ILE A 57 -1.38 -14.21 -9.30
CA ILE A 57 -1.11 -14.38 -10.75
C ILE A 57 -0.07 -15.47 -11.00
N TRP A 58 1.08 -15.44 -10.31
CA TRP A 58 2.14 -16.42 -10.52
C TRP A 58 1.72 -17.86 -10.19
N LYS A 59 0.92 -18.04 -9.13
CA LYS A 59 0.34 -19.35 -8.78
C LYS A 59 -0.75 -19.80 -9.74
N PHE A 60 -1.45 -18.86 -10.38
CA PHE A 60 -2.48 -19.12 -11.38
C PHE A 60 -1.86 -19.65 -12.68
N THR A 61 -0.80 -19.02 -13.19
CA THR A 61 -0.18 -19.39 -14.47
C THR A 61 0.50 -20.77 -14.46
N ARG A 62 0.85 -21.32 -13.29
CA ARG A 62 1.64 -22.57 -13.16
C ARG A 62 0.83 -23.85 -12.91
N ARG A 63 -0.49 -23.81 -12.77
CA ARG A 63 -1.30 -25.03 -12.50
C ARG A 63 -2.41 -25.21 -13.54
N ARG A 64 -2.56 -26.42 -14.10
CA ARG A 64 -3.77 -26.81 -14.83
C ARG A 64 -4.93 -26.84 -13.83
N ARG A 65 -5.93 -26.00 -14.01
CA ARG A 65 -7.09 -25.86 -13.11
C ARG A 65 -8.40 -26.13 -13.83
N SER A 66 -9.41 -26.52 -13.08
CA SER A 66 -10.78 -26.70 -13.57
C SER A 66 -11.52 -25.35 -13.63
N ALA A 67 -12.52 -25.23 -14.49
CA ALA A 67 -13.26 -23.98 -14.71
C ALA A 67 -13.82 -23.34 -13.42
N GLY A 68 -14.25 -24.14 -12.44
CA GLY A 68 -14.72 -23.64 -11.14
C GLY A 68 -13.62 -23.03 -10.26
N GLN A 69 -12.40 -23.59 -10.31
CA GLN A 69 -11.25 -23.01 -9.60
C GLN A 69 -10.78 -21.70 -10.25
N ASP A 70 -10.93 -21.59 -11.57
CA ASP A 70 -10.60 -20.36 -12.29
C ASP A 70 -11.59 -19.25 -11.96
N ALA A 71 -12.89 -19.54 -11.92
CA ALA A 71 -13.90 -18.58 -11.51
C ALA A 71 -13.68 -18.08 -10.07
N LEU A 72 -13.42 -18.98 -9.12
CA LEU A 72 -13.15 -18.61 -7.73
C LEU A 72 -11.85 -17.77 -7.60
N SER A 73 -10.83 -18.10 -8.40
CA SER A 73 -9.56 -17.36 -8.42
C SER A 73 -9.73 -15.95 -8.99
N LEU A 74 -10.49 -15.82 -10.08
CA LEU A 74 -10.85 -14.53 -10.67
C LEU A 74 -11.59 -13.64 -9.67
N LEU A 75 -12.56 -14.21 -8.95
CA LEU A 75 -13.34 -13.50 -7.96
C LEU A 75 -12.45 -13.05 -6.78
N GLY A 76 -11.55 -13.91 -6.32
CA GLY A 76 -10.54 -13.56 -5.32
C GLY A 76 -9.56 -12.48 -5.80
N MET A 77 -9.14 -12.51 -7.07
CA MET A 77 -8.31 -11.47 -7.67
C MET A 77 -9.02 -10.12 -7.67
N LEU A 78 -10.28 -10.11 -8.09
CA LEU A 78 -11.09 -8.89 -8.17
C LEU A 78 -11.33 -8.29 -6.78
N ALA A 79 -11.69 -9.15 -5.80
CA ALA A 79 -11.91 -8.73 -4.42
C ALA A 79 -10.64 -8.14 -3.79
N ALA A 80 -9.50 -8.81 -3.94
CA ALA A 80 -8.23 -8.32 -3.42
C ALA A 80 -7.82 -7.00 -4.10
N ALA A 81 -7.93 -6.88 -5.42
CA ALA A 81 -7.67 -5.63 -6.13
C ALA A 81 -8.58 -4.49 -5.63
N GLY A 82 -9.87 -4.79 -5.40
CA GLY A 82 -10.84 -3.83 -4.85
C GLY A 82 -10.46 -3.35 -3.44
N ILE A 83 -10.02 -4.25 -2.56
CA ILE A 83 -9.55 -3.89 -1.21
C ILE A 83 -8.32 -2.98 -1.29
N VAL A 84 -7.36 -3.31 -2.14
CA VAL A 84 -6.13 -2.50 -2.32
C VAL A 84 -6.47 -1.11 -2.85
N LEU A 85 -7.36 -1.02 -3.83
CA LEU A 85 -7.81 0.25 -4.39
C LEU A 85 -8.58 1.08 -3.34
N ALA A 86 -9.49 0.47 -2.60
CA ALA A 86 -10.26 1.14 -1.55
C ALA A 86 -9.35 1.68 -0.44
N LEU A 87 -8.36 0.88 0.00
CA LEU A 87 -7.37 1.31 0.98
C LEU A 87 -6.55 2.49 0.45
N PHE A 88 -6.06 2.40 -0.79
CA PHE A 88 -5.30 3.48 -1.42
C PHE A 88 -6.10 4.78 -1.51
N LEU A 89 -7.34 4.74 -2.02
CA LEU A 89 -8.20 5.93 -2.12
C LEU A 89 -8.50 6.54 -0.75
N THR A 90 -8.68 5.69 0.27
CA THR A 90 -8.90 6.14 1.66
C THR A 90 -7.68 6.88 2.19
N LEU A 91 -6.48 6.32 1.99
CA LEU A 91 -5.23 6.95 2.43
C LEU A 91 -5.02 8.30 1.74
N VAL A 92 -5.13 8.35 0.41
CA VAL A 92 -5.03 9.60 -0.36
C VAL A 92 -6.05 10.63 0.13
N GLY A 93 -7.30 10.22 0.36
CA GLY A 93 -8.36 11.09 0.86
C GLY A 93 -8.02 11.70 2.23
N VAL A 94 -7.53 10.88 3.16
CA VAL A 94 -7.08 11.35 4.49
C VAL A 94 -5.90 12.32 4.35
N THR A 95 -4.90 11.97 3.55
CA THR A 95 -3.71 12.79 3.30
C THR A 95 -4.09 14.16 2.72
N LEU A 96 -4.98 14.20 1.73
CA LEU A 96 -5.50 15.45 1.16
C LEU A 96 -6.29 16.27 2.18
N MET A 97 -7.19 15.64 2.94
CA MET A 97 -7.96 16.34 3.98
C MET A 97 -7.04 16.97 5.03
N GLN A 98 -5.98 16.27 5.46
CA GLN A 98 -5.00 16.81 6.40
C GLN A 98 -4.22 17.98 5.79
N TYR A 99 -3.81 17.87 4.52
CA TYR A 99 -3.11 18.93 3.81
C TYR A 99 -3.97 20.20 3.70
N PHE A 100 -5.23 20.08 3.26
CA PHE A 100 -6.13 21.23 3.16
C PHE A 100 -6.47 21.84 4.51
N ARG A 101 -6.61 21.05 5.58
CA ARG A 101 -6.76 21.56 6.95
C ARG A 101 -5.54 22.37 7.40
N SER A 102 -4.34 21.95 7.05
CA SER A 102 -3.12 22.69 7.40
C SER A 102 -3.00 24.03 6.66
N LEU A 103 -3.53 24.11 5.43
CA LEU A 103 -3.58 25.34 4.65
C LEU A 103 -4.66 26.31 5.15
N SER A 104 -5.83 25.80 5.55
CA SER A 104 -6.93 26.63 6.04
C SER A 104 -6.71 27.11 7.48
N ALA A 105 -5.92 26.40 8.27
CA ALA A 105 -5.49 26.81 9.60
C ALA A 105 -4.30 27.80 9.58
N GLY A 106 -4.27 28.73 8.60
CA GLY A 106 -3.18 29.70 8.42
C GLY A 106 -2.78 30.42 9.71
N PRO A 107 -1.55 30.97 9.78
CA PRO A 107 -1.09 31.65 10.99
C PRO A 107 -2.09 32.76 11.34
N LEU A 108 -2.59 32.76 12.58
CA LEU A 108 -3.29 33.93 13.10
C LEU A 108 -2.36 35.15 12.89
N PRO A 109 -2.88 36.28 12.37
CA PRO A 109 -2.12 37.51 12.28
C PRO A 109 -1.60 37.96 13.64
#